data_AF-A0A8S3ZWL4-F1
#
_entry.id   AF-A0A8S3ZWL4-F1
#
_cell.length_a   1.000
_cell.length_b   1.000
_cell.length_c   1.000
_cell.angle_alpha   90.00
_cell.angle_beta   90.00
_cell.angle_gamma   90.00
#
_symmetry.space_group_name_H-M   'P 1'
#
loop_
_entity.id
_entity.type
_entity.pdbx_description
1 polymer ?
#
loop_
_entity_poly.entity_id
_entity_poly.type
_entity_poly.pdbx_seq_one_letter_code
_entity_poly.pdbx_strand_id
1 'polypeptide(L)'
;MIIENVSANVYNSTVCSGQHGIYSGGGYVVPFSQDDLGAIEDALTKLYNSDWIDQLTKCIFVEFTLYNAASDHFTNVIIAFEFANFGIIYPSAFINSANLLNQELKEQLWLQLSEGIMVISALFYAFVEIQNYRKLGFKKYFGNLWRCLEAFTVILTCAVGIVFFLRYYEFVEILKDFQKYGHTRFLNFEAVFQMHEHLHISLAVLGGVVIFKMLKVTAFNPLVVITFRSFLNAHADLYGLLLVTAILFFAFAVTGILLFGAIVRSYRSVTISLFTLLFFIMGESEYDSLVAADVFLGRIYFLMVTVSSQYIIVNFFCSILYEGFELTRSMAFRREQETVKYMVNRIQFYLGFGPKNVKSKTSKTI
;
A
#
# COMPACT_ATOMS: atom_id res chain seq x y z
N MET A 1 27.48 -23.29 -28.22
CA MET A 1 26.54 -22.58 -27.32
C MET A 1 26.53 -23.36 -26.03
N ILE A 2 26.94 -22.73 -24.93
CA ILE A 2 26.84 -23.34 -23.61
C ILE A 2 25.48 -22.89 -23.07
N ILE A 3 24.49 -23.79 -23.09
CA ILE A 3 23.28 -23.59 -22.31
C ILE A 3 23.72 -23.86 -20.88
N GLU A 4 23.95 -22.80 -20.12
CA GLU A 4 24.34 -22.95 -18.73
C GLU A 4 23.09 -23.27 -17.92
N ASN A 5 23.13 -24.39 -17.18
CA ASN A 5 22.18 -24.62 -16.11
C ASN A 5 22.64 -23.78 -14.92
N VAL A 6 21.93 -22.69 -14.68
CA VAL A 6 22.37 -21.66 -13.76
C VAL A 6 21.48 -21.64 -12.53
N SER A 7 22.11 -21.75 -11.36
CA SER A 7 21.44 -21.50 -10.10
C SER A 7 21.22 -19.99 -9.91
N ALA A 8 20.16 -19.63 -9.19
CA ALA A 8 19.76 -18.22 -8.97
C ALA A 8 20.90 -17.31 -8.48
N ASN A 9 21.89 -17.89 -7.78
CA ASN A 9 23.02 -17.15 -7.19
C ASN A 9 24.06 -16.66 -8.22
N VAL A 10 24.10 -17.20 -9.43
CA VAL A 10 25.13 -16.81 -10.42
C VAL A 10 24.80 -15.50 -11.12
N TYR A 11 23.50 -15.20 -11.27
CA TYR A 11 23.00 -13.95 -11.84
C TYR A 11 22.30 -13.05 -10.80
N ASN A 12 22.34 -13.40 -9.51
CA ASN A 12 21.57 -12.74 -8.44
C ASN A 12 20.11 -12.52 -8.84
N SER A 13 19.52 -13.50 -9.52
CA SER A 13 18.14 -13.43 -10.00
C SER A 13 17.17 -13.66 -8.87
N THR A 14 16.11 -12.86 -8.85
CA THR A 14 15.14 -12.90 -7.76
C THR A 14 13.93 -13.74 -8.15
N VAL A 15 12.99 -13.89 -7.22
CA VAL A 15 11.77 -14.66 -7.46
C VAL A 15 10.77 -13.76 -8.19
N CYS A 16 10.32 -14.19 -9.37
CA CYS A 16 9.30 -13.49 -10.13
C CYS A 16 7.92 -14.10 -9.86
N SER A 17 6.96 -13.27 -9.42
CA SER A 17 5.56 -13.70 -9.29
C SER A 17 4.79 -13.31 -10.55
N GLY A 18 4.36 -14.32 -11.32
CA GLY A 18 3.52 -14.10 -12.48
C GLY A 18 2.03 -14.32 -12.18
N GLN A 19 1.20 -14.45 -13.23
CA GLN A 19 -0.26 -14.57 -13.08
C GLN A 19 -0.69 -15.97 -12.61
N HIS A 20 0.07 -17.01 -12.99
CA HIS A 20 -0.30 -18.40 -12.74
C HIS A 20 0.68 -19.15 -11.83
N GLY A 21 1.80 -18.52 -11.44
CA GLY A 21 2.79 -19.16 -10.59
C GLY A 21 3.84 -18.20 -10.05
N ILE A 22 4.66 -18.74 -9.16
CA ILE A 22 5.84 -18.08 -8.62
C ILE A 22 7.05 -18.83 -9.18
N TYR A 23 7.95 -18.11 -9.86
CA TYR A 23 9.11 -18.65 -10.54
C TYR A 23 10.38 -18.26 -9.80
N SER A 24 11.19 -19.25 -9.46
CA SER A 24 12.53 -19.02 -8.89
C SER A 24 13.48 -18.44 -9.94
N GLY A 25 14.47 -17.66 -9.53
CA GLY A 25 15.47 -17.08 -10.45
C GLY A 25 16.43 -18.08 -11.13
N GLY A 26 16.38 -19.38 -10.82
CA GLY A 26 17.22 -20.39 -11.48
C GLY A 26 16.62 -20.88 -12.80
N GLY A 27 17.46 -21.39 -13.71
CA GLY A 27 17.00 -21.94 -14.98
C GLY A 27 18.08 -22.11 -16.03
N TYR A 28 17.65 -22.23 -17.29
CA TYR A 28 18.53 -22.28 -18.45
C TYR A 28 18.63 -20.89 -19.06
N VAL A 29 19.85 -20.36 -19.15
CA VAL A 29 20.09 -18.99 -19.61
C VAL A 29 20.93 -18.99 -20.88
N VAL A 30 20.53 -18.15 -21.83
CA VAL A 30 21.30 -17.90 -23.07
C VAL A 30 21.57 -16.40 -23.15
N PRO A 31 22.81 -15.96 -22.87
CA PRO A 31 23.16 -14.55 -22.98
C PRO A 31 23.33 -14.16 -24.46
N PHE A 32 22.72 -13.05 -24.85
CA PHE A 32 22.94 -12.44 -26.17
C PHE A 32 23.91 -11.26 -26.03
N SER A 33 24.91 -11.19 -26.91
CA SER A 33 25.83 -10.05 -27.00
C SER A 33 25.31 -9.05 -28.02
N GLN A 34 25.42 -7.75 -27.73
CA GLN A 34 24.92 -6.68 -28.60
C GLN A 34 25.70 -6.58 -29.92
N ASP A 35 26.98 -6.94 -29.93
CA ASP A 35 27.91 -6.59 -31.01
C ASP A 35 27.87 -7.58 -32.21
N ASP A 36 27.23 -8.74 -32.06
CA ASP A 36 27.26 -9.80 -33.08
C ASP A 36 25.85 -10.34 -33.40
N LEU A 37 25.19 -9.66 -34.34
CA LEU A 37 23.88 -10.06 -34.85
C LEU A 37 23.90 -11.46 -35.49
N GLY A 38 25.00 -11.83 -36.15
CA GLY A 38 25.16 -13.15 -36.75
C GLY A 38 25.19 -14.25 -35.69
N ALA A 39 25.91 -14.04 -34.59
CA ALA A 39 25.91 -14.95 -33.46
C ALA A 39 24.55 -15.06 -32.78
N ILE A 40 23.77 -13.97 -32.72
CA ILE A 40 22.39 -14.01 -32.20
C ILE A 40 21.49 -14.86 -33.09
N GLU A 41 21.53 -14.66 -34.42
CA GLU A 41 20.72 -15.43 -35.37
C GLU A 41 21.09 -16.92 -35.35
N ASP A 42 22.38 -17.24 -35.33
CA ASP A 42 22.89 -18.60 -35.16
C ASP A 42 22.45 -19.22 -33.83
N ALA A 43 22.41 -18.42 -32.77
CA ALA A 43 21.97 -18.85 -31.45
C ALA A 43 20.48 -19.17 -31.43
N LEU A 44 19.63 -18.29 -31.96
CA LEU A 44 18.20 -18.50 -32.08
C LEU A 44 17.87 -19.71 -32.95
N THR A 45 18.59 -19.88 -34.07
CA THR A 45 18.44 -21.05 -34.95
C THR A 45 18.80 -22.35 -34.23
N LYS A 46 19.85 -22.34 -33.40
CA LYS A 46 20.22 -23.50 -32.58
C LYS A 46 19.16 -23.82 -31.52
N LEU A 47 18.61 -22.81 -30.84
CA LEU A 47 17.56 -23.00 -29.83
C LEU A 47 16.26 -23.55 -30.45
N TYR A 48 15.94 -23.07 -31.65
CA TYR A 48 14.81 -23.57 -32.43
C TYR A 48 15.04 -25.04 -32.84
N ASN A 49 16.21 -25.35 -33.41
CA ASN A 49 16.53 -26.71 -33.85
C ASN A 49 16.71 -27.72 -32.69
N SER A 50 16.94 -27.24 -31.47
CA SER A 50 17.10 -28.09 -30.28
C SER A 50 15.81 -28.30 -29.49
N ASP A 51 14.66 -27.81 -29.98
CA ASP A 51 13.38 -27.80 -29.25
C ASP A 51 13.54 -27.28 -27.81
N TRP A 52 14.28 -26.17 -27.64
CA TRP A 52 14.58 -25.63 -26.31
C TRP A 52 13.32 -25.23 -25.53
N ILE A 53 12.25 -24.90 -26.25
CA ILE A 53 10.91 -24.68 -25.71
C ILE A 53 10.10 -25.95 -25.96
N ASP A 54 9.74 -26.63 -24.89
CA ASP A 54 9.00 -27.89 -24.92
C ASP A 54 7.67 -27.79 -24.14
N GLN A 55 6.94 -28.90 -24.05
CA GLN A 55 5.67 -28.97 -23.30
C GLN A 55 5.85 -28.83 -21.78
N LEU A 56 7.07 -29.00 -21.26
CA LEU A 56 7.39 -28.88 -19.84
C LEU A 56 7.79 -27.45 -19.45
N THR A 57 8.12 -26.61 -20.44
CA THR A 57 8.45 -25.20 -20.25
C THR A 57 7.27 -24.47 -19.63
N LYS A 58 7.50 -23.82 -18.47
CA LYS A 58 6.46 -23.12 -17.71
C LYS A 58 6.49 -21.61 -17.88
N CYS A 59 7.67 -21.03 -18.03
CA CYS A 59 7.82 -19.60 -18.25
C CYS A 59 9.12 -19.33 -18.99
N ILE A 60 9.11 -18.34 -19.88
CA ILE A 60 10.31 -17.79 -20.52
C ILE A 60 10.39 -16.32 -20.16
N PHE A 61 11.57 -15.90 -19.70
CA PHE A 61 11.89 -14.51 -19.40
C PHE A 61 12.84 -13.96 -20.46
N VAL A 62 12.52 -12.77 -20.98
CA VAL A 62 13.41 -11.97 -21.82
C VAL A 62 13.73 -10.71 -21.05
N GLU A 63 15.00 -10.57 -20.66
CA GLU A 63 15.48 -9.52 -19.76
C GLU A 63 16.53 -8.66 -20.46
N PHE A 64 16.35 -7.35 -20.43
CA PHE A 64 17.35 -6.41 -20.91
C PHE A 64 17.20 -5.06 -20.20
N THR A 65 18.31 -4.35 -20.08
CA THR A 65 18.34 -3.00 -19.51
C THR A 65 18.71 -1.99 -20.59
N LEU A 66 17.93 -0.92 -20.67
CA LEU A 66 18.15 0.20 -21.56
C LEU A 66 18.65 1.41 -20.76
N TYR A 67 19.51 2.22 -21.35
CA TYR A 67 19.92 3.50 -20.78
C TYR A 67 19.60 4.63 -21.76
N ASN A 68 18.84 5.62 -21.30
CA ASN A 68 18.54 6.82 -22.06
C ASN A 68 19.43 7.98 -21.58
N ALA A 69 20.44 8.32 -22.38
CA ALA A 69 21.40 9.39 -22.06
C ALA A 69 20.78 10.80 -22.03
N ALA A 70 19.66 11.03 -22.74
CA ALA A 70 19.03 12.36 -22.78
C ALA A 70 18.28 12.70 -21.49
N SER A 71 17.78 11.68 -20.78
CA SER A 71 17.06 11.84 -19.52
C SER A 71 17.82 11.28 -18.31
N ASP A 72 18.99 10.67 -18.51
CA ASP A 72 19.77 9.97 -17.48
C ASP A 72 18.96 8.89 -16.72
N HIS A 73 18.18 8.09 -17.45
CA HIS A 73 17.37 7.02 -16.85
C HIS A 73 17.78 5.64 -17.35
N PHE A 74 17.91 4.71 -16.41
CA PHE A 74 17.93 3.28 -16.71
C PHE A 74 16.50 2.77 -16.77
N THR A 75 16.23 1.86 -17.69
CA THR A 75 14.96 1.15 -17.80
C THR A 75 15.24 -0.33 -17.84
N ASN A 76 14.83 -1.06 -16.79
CA ASN A 76 14.86 -2.51 -16.77
C ASN A 76 13.56 -3.05 -17.38
N VAL A 77 13.70 -3.95 -18.35
CA VAL A 77 12.59 -4.57 -19.06
C VAL A 77 12.66 -6.08 -18.87
N ILE A 78 11.59 -6.64 -18.31
CA ILE A 78 11.39 -8.07 -18.16
C ILE A 78 10.09 -8.44 -18.87
N ILE A 79 10.19 -9.26 -19.91
CA ILE A 79 9.02 -9.81 -20.61
C ILE A 79 8.91 -11.28 -20.22
N ALA A 80 7.79 -11.64 -19.61
CA ALA A 80 7.49 -12.99 -19.16
C ALA A 80 6.43 -13.62 -20.08
N PHE A 81 6.70 -14.83 -20.56
CA PHE A 81 5.75 -15.64 -21.32
C PHE A 81 5.41 -16.89 -20.50
N GLU A 82 4.28 -16.87 -19.80
CA GLU A 82 3.82 -18.03 -19.03
C GLU A 82 3.08 -19.03 -19.92
N PHE A 83 3.46 -20.30 -19.86
CA PHE A 83 2.82 -21.38 -20.61
C PHE A 83 1.84 -22.13 -19.70
N ALA A 84 0.56 -22.05 -20.03
CA ALA A 84 -0.44 -22.88 -19.37
C ALA A 84 -0.38 -24.32 -19.87
N ASN A 85 -0.80 -25.26 -19.02
CA ASN A 85 -0.85 -26.68 -19.36
C ASN A 85 -1.73 -26.99 -20.59
N PHE A 86 -2.63 -26.07 -20.98
CA PHE A 86 -3.51 -26.20 -22.14
C PHE A 86 -2.92 -25.59 -23.44
N GLY A 87 -1.65 -25.16 -23.43
CA GLY A 87 -0.96 -24.60 -24.60
C GLY A 87 -1.24 -23.11 -24.86
N ILE A 88 -1.92 -22.42 -23.94
CA ILE A 88 -2.11 -20.97 -24.01
C ILE A 88 -0.89 -20.27 -23.42
N ILE A 89 -0.43 -19.20 -24.07
CA ILE A 89 0.67 -18.34 -23.62
C ILE A 89 0.10 -17.05 -23.05
N TYR A 90 0.50 -16.69 -21.83
CA TYR A 90 0.11 -15.45 -21.16
C TYR A 90 1.31 -14.50 -21.11
N PRO A 91 1.40 -13.51 -22.01
CA PRO A 91 2.46 -12.52 -21.99
C PRO A 91 2.23 -11.48 -20.88
N SER A 92 3.29 -11.16 -20.15
CA SER A 92 3.32 -10.07 -19.16
C SER A 92 4.61 -9.27 -19.34
N ALA A 93 4.55 -7.95 -19.15
CA ALA A 93 5.71 -7.09 -19.25
C ALA A 93 5.85 -6.26 -17.97
N PHE A 94 7.05 -6.27 -17.40
CA PHE A 94 7.45 -5.46 -16.25
C PHE A 94 8.52 -4.49 -16.72
N ILE A 95 8.18 -3.20 -16.70
CA ILE A 95 9.03 -2.12 -17.21
C ILE A 95 9.19 -1.11 -16.08
N ASN A 96 10.41 -1.04 -15.54
CA ASN A 96 10.75 -0.13 -14.45
C ASN A 96 11.84 0.83 -14.90
N SER A 97 11.59 2.14 -14.77
CA SER A 97 12.55 3.18 -15.11
C SER A 97 12.94 3.99 -13.89
N ALA A 98 14.23 4.24 -13.71
CA ALA A 98 14.76 4.99 -12.58
C ALA A 98 16.02 5.77 -13.00
N ASN A 99 16.13 7.00 -12.49
CA ASN A 99 17.41 7.70 -12.49
C ASN A 99 18.29 7.11 -11.38
N LEU A 100 19.26 6.29 -11.77
CA LEU A 100 20.22 5.66 -10.87
C LEU A 100 21.55 6.41 -10.82
N LEU A 101 21.91 7.05 -11.94
CA LEU A 101 23.11 7.87 -12.04
C LEU A 101 22.80 9.24 -11.44
N ASN A 102 23.19 9.42 -10.18
CA ASN A 102 23.12 10.71 -9.50
C ASN A 102 24.15 11.74 -10.05
N GLN A 103 24.39 11.82 -11.37
CA GLN A 103 25.35 12.76 -11.97
C GLN A 103 24.78 14.20 -11.99
N GLU A 104 23.48 14.37 -12.19
CA GLU A 104 22.81 15.68 -12.14
C GLU A 104 22.75 16.31 -10.74
N LEU A 105 23.01 15.56 -9.67
CA LEU A 105 23.06 16.11 -8.31
C LEU A 105 24.18 17.15 -8.14
N LYS A 106 25.19 17.19 -9.01
CA LYS A 106 26.18 18.29 -9.02
C LYS A 106 25.57 19.63 -9.46
N GLU A 107 24.48 19.62 -10.23
CA GLU A 107 23.82 20.85 -10.70
C GLU A 107 22.61 21.24 -9.82
N GLN A 108 22.04 20.30 -9.06
CA GLN A 108 20.88 20.54 -8.19
C GLN A 108 21.25 20.63 -6.70
N LEU A 109 21.97 21.70 -6.31
CA LEU A 109 22.31 22.00 -4.90
C LEU A 109 21.09 21.96 -3.96
N TRP A 110 19.92 22.35 -4.45
CA TRP A 110 18.67 22.35 -3.68
C TRP A 110 18.24 20.94 -3.24
N LEU A 111 18.44 19.92 -4.09
CA LEU A 111 18.07 18.55 -3.77
C LEU A 111 18.96 18.02 -2.64
N GLN A 112 20.29 18.23 -2.73
CA GLN A 112 21.25 17.86 -1.69
C GLN A 112 20.94 18.53 -0.35
N LEU A 113 20.61 19.83 -0.38
CA LEU A 113 20.22 20.57 0.82
C LEU A 113 18.93 19.99 1.43
N SER A 114 17.95 19.62 0.62
CA SER A 114 16.71 19.01 1.09
C SER A 114 16.93 17.64 1.75
N GLU A 115 17.80 16.81 1.19
CA GLU A 115 18.20 15.53 1.78
C GLU A 115 18.91 15.73 3.12
N GLY A 116 19.84 16.69 3.19
CA GLY A 116 20.53 17.05 4.43
C GLY A 116 19.56 17.52 5.53
N ILE A 117 18.61 18.40 5.19
CA ILE A 117 17.57 18.86 6.11
C ILE A 117 16.68 17.69 6.57
N MET A 118 16.34 16.77 5.66
CA MET A 118 15.54 15.59 5.99
C MET A 118 16.26 14.70 7.01
N VAL A 119 17.56 14.44 6.82
CA VAL A 119 18.34 13.63 7.77
C VAL A 119 18.44 14.31 9.13
N ILE A 120 18.74 15.62 9.17
CA ILE A 120 18.84 16.37 10.43
C ILE A 120 17.50 16.36 11.17
N SER A 121 16.39 16.60 10.46
CA SER A 121 15.05 16.59 11.06
C SER A 121 14.68 15.20 11.57
N ALA A 122 14.99 14.12 10.83
CA ALA A 122 14.76 12.75 11.27
C ALA A 122 15.52 12.43 12.57
N LEU A 123 16.80 12.79 12.66
CA LEU A 123 17.62 12.60 13.87
C LEU A 123 17.06 13.38 15.06
N PHE A 124 16.66 14.64 14.83
CA PHE A 124 16.04 15.48 15.86
C PHE A 124 14.73 14.87 16.37
N TYR A 125 13.83 14.44 15.48
CA TYR A 125 12.57 13.81 15.87
C TYR A 125 12.78 12.49 16.61
N ALA A 126 13.72 11.65 16.15
CA ALA A 126 14.07 10.42 16.85
C ALA A 126 14.57 10.68 18.27
N PHE A 127 15.44 11.68 18.45
CA PHE A 127 15.94 12.07 19.77
C PHE A 127 14.83 12.55 20.71
N VAL A 128 13.94 13.42 20.22
CA VAL A 128 12.78 13.91 20.99
C VAL A 128 11.88 12.75 21.41
N GLU A 129 11.63 11.79 20.52
CA GLU A 129 10.72 10.69 20.83
C GLU A 129 11.32 9.68 21.80
N ILE A 130 12.63 9.42 21.71
CA ILE A 130 13.35 8.62 22.72
C ILE A 130 13.27 9.28 24.09
N GLN A 131 13.39 10.61 24.19
CA GLN A 131 13.22 11.31 25.46
C GLN A 131 11.78 11.21 25.99
N ASN A 132 10.78 11.36 25.12
CA ASN A 132 9.36 11.22 25.49
C ASN A 132 9.08 9.82 26.04
N TYR A 133 9.60 8.79 25.36
CA TYR A 133 9.50 7.41 25.80
C TYR A 133 10.14 7.19 27.19
N ARG A 134 11.36 7.72 27.41
CA ARG A 134 12.05 7.64 28.71
C ARG A 134 11.29 8.32 29.84
N LYS A 135 10.60 9.44 29.57
CA LYS A 135 9.83 10.20 30.58
C LYS A 135 8.51 9.52 30.95
N LEU A 136 7.77 8.97 29.97
CA LEU A 136 6.44 8.39 30.22
C LEU A 136 6.50 6.91 30.66
N GLY A 137 7.54 6.18 30.27
CA GLY A 137 7.66 4.74 30.48
C GLY A 137 6.72 3.92 29.59
N PHE A 138 7.00 2.62 29.45
CA PHE A 138 6.37 1.72 28.48
C PHE A 138 4.83 1.71 28.54
N LYS A 139 4.23 1.52 29.74
CA LYS A 139 2.78 1.35 29.90
C LYS A 139 1.96 2.59 29.51
N LYS A 140 2.40 3.79 29.89
CA LYS A 140 1.68 5.03 29.56
C LYS A 140 1.89 5.45 28.12
N TYR A 141 3.04 5.10 27.54
CA TYR A 141 3.36 5.42 26.17
C TYR A 141 2.51 4.64 25.18
N PHE A 142 2.45 3.30 25.32
CA PHE A 142 1.67 2.44 24.41
C PHE A 142 0.16 2.44 24.68
N GLY A 143 -0.29 3.06 25.77
CA GLY A 143 -1.72 3.24 26.06
C GLY A 143 -2.41 4.28 25.17
N ASN A 144 -1.65 5.12 24.45
CA ASN A 144 -2.20 6.16 23.59
C ASN A 144 -1.88 5.89 22.12
N LEU A 145 -2.91 5.67 21.30
CA LEU A 145 -2.79 5.41 19.86
C LEU A 145 -1.94 6.46 19.13
N TRP A 146 -2.07 7.73 19.50
CA TRP A 146 -1.28 8.81 18.88
C TRP A 146 0.21 8.66 19.15
N ARG A 147 0.59 8.17 20.34
CA ARG A 147 2.00 7.95 20.68
C ARG A 147 2.55 6.72 19.97
N CYS A 148 1.76 5.66 19.83
CA CYS A 148 2.12 4.52 18.99
C CYS A 148 2.39 4.95 17.53
N LEU A 149 1.58 5.89 17.00
CA LEU A 149 1.77 6.44 15.66
C LEU A 149 3.05 7.27 15.54
N GLU A 150 3.42 8.05 16.55
CA GLU A 150 4.71 8.77 16.58
C GLU A 150 5.90 7.80 16.57
N ALA A 151 5.88 6.75 17.43
CA ALA A 151 6.91 5.71 17.42
C ALA A 151 7.00 5.00 16.07
N PHE A 152 5.86 4.62 15.50
CA PHE A 152 5.81 3.97 14.19
C PHE A 152 6.41 4.84 13.09
N THR A 153 6.14 6.15 13.11
CA THR A 153 6.72 7.11 12.15
C THR A 153 8.24 7.16 12.25
N VAL A 154 8.79 7.17 13.48
CA VAL A 154 10.26 7.16 13.69
C VAL A 154 10.88 5.86 13.19
N ILE A 155 10.28 4.70 13.53
CA ILE A 155 10.76 3.38 13.07
C ILE A 155 10.76 3.32 11.54
N LEU A 156 9.67 3.78 10.91
CA LEU A 156 9.54 3.80 9.46
C LEU A 156 10.57 4.73 8.81
N THR A 157 10.83 5.90 9.41
CA THR A 157 11.87 6.82 8.91
C THR A 157 13.27 6.18 8.96
N CYS A 158 13.58 5.45 10.04
CA CYS A 158 14.83 4.69 10.14
C CYS A 158 14.90 3.57 9.10
N ALA A 159 13.80 2.84 8.88
CA ALA A 159 13.72 1.78 7.87
C ALA A 159 13.95 2.33 6.45
N VAL A 160 13.33 3.46 6.10
CA VAL A 160 13.56 4.16 4.82
C VAL A 160 15.04 4.52 4.67
N GLY A 161 15.68 5.04 5.72
CA GLY A 161 17.11 5.35 5.70
C GLY A 161 17.98 4.11 5.43
N ILE A 162 17.67 2.97 6.06
CA ILE A 162 18.39 1.70 5.83
C ILE A 162 18.20 1.23 4.37
N VAL A 163 16.98 1.22 3.86
CA VAL A 163 16.68 0.81 2.48
C VAL A 163 17.38 1.73 1.48
N PHE A 164 17.46 3.04 1.76
CA PHE A 164 18.22 3.99 0.94
C PHE A 164 19.71 3.63 0.86
N PHE A 165 20.34 3.30 1.99
CA PHE A 165 21.75 2.87 2.01
C PHE A 165 21.96 1.53 1.29
N LEU A 166 21.06 0.56 1.47
CA LEU A 166 21.12 -0.73 0.77
C LEU A 166 20.99 -0.54 -0.74
N ARG A 167 20.02 0.26 -1.21
CA ARG A 167 19.87 0.60 -2.63
C ARG A 167 21.15 1.24 -3.19
N TYR A 168 21.76 2.16 -2.44
CA TYR A 168 23.00 2.81 -2.85
C TYR A 168 24.17 1.82 -2.93
N TYR A 169 24.28 0.91 -1.97
CA TYR A 169 25.30 -0.13 -1.96
C TYR A 169 25.19 -1.04 -3.20
N GLU A 170 24.00 -1.58 -3.47
CA GLU A 170 23.73 -2.44 -4.64
C GLU A 170 24.05 -1.73 -5.97
N PHE A 171 23.66 -0.45 -6.08
CA PHE A 171 23.94 0.34 -7.28
C PHE A 171 25.45 0.53 -7.51
N VAL A 172 26.21 0.81 -6.44
CA VAL A 172 27.66 0.99 -6.54
C VAL A 172 28.36 -0.33 -6.92
N GLU A 173 27.84 -1.47 -6.47
CA GLU A 173 28.37 -2.79 -6.83
C GLU A 173 28.18 -3.07 -8.33
N ILE A 174 26.95 -2.91 -8.85
CA ILE A 174 26.67 -3.09 -10.28
C ILE A 174 27.44 -2.10 -11.15
N LEU A 175 27.62 -0.85 -10.70
CA LEU A 175 28.41 0.13 -11.44
C LEU A 175 29.88 -0.27 -11.55
N LYS A 176 30.46 -0.90 -10.52
CA LYS A 176 31.83 -1.44 -10.58
C LYS A 176 31.93 -2.59 -11.57
N ASP A 177 30.94 -3.48 -11.58
CA ASP A 177 30.90 -4.58 -12.56
C ASP A 177 30.73 -4.05 -13.98
N PHE A 178 29.91 -3.02 -14.19
CA PHE A 178 29.79 -2.34 -15.48
C PHE A 178 31.12 -1.70 -15.92
N GLN A 179 31.86 -1.07 -15.01
CA GLN A 179 33.18 -0.52 -15.34
C GLN A 179 34.22 -1.60 -15.68
N LYS A 180 34.09 -2.81 -15.11
CA LYS A 180 35.01 -3.91 -15.32
C LYS A 180 34.74 -4.71 -16.60
N TYR A 181 33.48 -5.04 -16.87
CA TYR A 181 33.09 -5.91 -17.97
C TYR A 181 32.46 -5.15 -19.15
N GLY A 182 32.08 -3.88 -18.97
CA GLY A 182 31.41 -3.08 -19.99
C GLY A 182 30.14 -3.77 -20.51
N HIS A 183 29.97 -3.78 -21.83
CA HIS A 183 28.84 -4.41 -22.52
C HIS A 183 29.05 -5.91 -22.82
N THR A 184 30.17 -6.50 -22.41
CA THR A 184 30.50 -7.89 -22.76
C THR A 184 29.68 -8.92 -21.98
N ARG A 185 29.07 -8.53 -20.86
CA ARG A 185 28.28 -9.39 -19.99
C ARG A 185 26.97 -8.72 -19.62
N PHE A 186 25.88 -9.49 -19.59
CA PHE A 186 24.62 -9.06 -19.00
C PHE A 186 24.80 -8.77 -17.51
N LEU A 187 24.38 -7.58 -17.09
CA LEU A 187 24.33 -7.18 -15.69
C LEU A 187 22.88 -7.19 -15.24
N ASN A 188 22.62 -7.89 -14.14
CA ASN A 188 21.28 -7.96 -13.59
C ASN A 188 21.00 -6.69 -12.77
N PHE A 189 20.19 -5.77 -13.32
CA PHE A 189 19.72 -4.58 -12.60
C PHE A 189 18.47 -4.83 -11.76
N GLU A 190 17.85 -6.01 -11.82
CA GLU A 190 16.60 -6.32 -11.14
C GLU A 190 16.68 -6.04 -9.64
N ALA A 191 17.74 -6.47 -8.97
CA ALA A 191 17.94 -6.26 -7.53
C ALA A 191 17.95 -4.76 -7.15
N VAL A 192 18.61 -3.92 -7.96
CA VAL A 192 18.64 -2.45 -7.74
C VAL A 192 17.26 -1.85 -7.95
N PHE A 193 16.54 -2.29 -8.99
CA PHE A 193 15.19 -1.80 -9.25
C PHE A 193 14.20 -2.24 -8.18
N GLN A 194 14.33 -3.45 -7.63
CA GLN A 194 13.52 -3.89 -6.49
C GLN A 194 13.80 -3.06 -5.23
N MET A 195 15.07 -2.82 -4.91
CA MET A 195 15.43 -1.95 -3.78
C MET A 195 14.94 -0.51 -4.00
N HIS A 196 14.97 -0.02 -5.24
CA HIS A 196 14.40 1.26 -5.62
C HIS A 196 12.87 1.29 -5.43
N GLU A 197 12.16 0.26 -5.87
CA GLU A 197 10.72 0.12 -5.67
C GLU A 197 10.36 0.06 -4.18
N HIS A 198 11.08 -0.73 -3.38
CA HIS A 198 10.91 -0.79 -1.93
C HIS A 198 11.16 0.57 -1.25
N LEU A 199 12.16 1.33 -1.72
CA LEU A 199 12.39 2.70 -1.25
C LEU A 199 11.19 3.60 -1.57
N HIS A 200 10.67 3.56 -2.80
CA HIS A 200 9.53 4.37 -3.21
C HIS A 200 8.24 4.01 -2.45
N ILE A 201 7.96 2.72 -2.27
CA ILE A 201 6.81 2.25 -1.49
C ILE A 201 6.96 2.71 -0.04
N SER A 202 8.14 2.53 0.58
CA SER A 202 8.35 2.95 1.97
C SER A 202 8.26 4.47 2.16
N LEU A 203 8.76 5.26 1.21
CA LEU A 203 8.57 6.71 1.18
C LEU A 203 7.09 7.10 1.03
N ALA A 204 6.34 6.41 0.16
CA ALA A 204 4.91 6.66 -0.02
C ALA A 204 4.12 6.35 1.26
N VAL A 205 4.43 5.24 1.94
CA VAL A 205 3.83 4.89 3.24
C VAL A 205 4.19 5.94 4.29
N LEU A 206 5.46 6.36 4.36
CA LEU A 206 5.91 7.40 5.29
C LEU A 206 5.16 8.72 5.04
N GLY A 207 5.07 9.16 3.78
CA GLY A 207 4.31 10.34 3.37
C GLY A 207 2.84 10.23 3.76
N GLY A 208 2.21 9.07 3.53
CA GLY A 208 0.84 8.79 3.94
C GLY A 208 0.64 8.89 5.45
N VAL A 209 1.56 8.35 6.25
CA VAL A 209 1.52 8.45 7.73
C VAL A 209 1.72 9.90 8.18
N VAL A 210 2.62 10.65 7.56
CA VAL A 210 2.82 12.08 7.87
C VAL A 210 1.58 12.90 7.54
N ILE A 211 0.94 12.65 6.39
CA ILE A 211 -0.33 13.30 6.02
C ILE A 211 -1.43 12.92 7.02
N PHE A 212 -1.53 11.64 7.38
CA PHE A 212 -2.49 11.19 8.39
C PHE A 212 -2.24 11.86 9.75
N LYS A 213 -0.98 12.07 10.14
CA LYS A 213 -0.59 12.81 11.34
C LYS A 213 -1.06 14.27 11.30
N MET A 214 -1.15 14.91 10.12
CA MET A 214 -1.69 16.26 9.99
C MET A 214 -3.17 16.35 10.42
N LEU A 215 -3.94 15.26 10.41
CA LEU A 215 -5.30 15.23 10.98
C LEU A 215 -5.34 15.65 12.45
N LYS A 216 -4.26 15.38 13.21
CA LYS A 216 -4.13 15.83 14.60
C LYS A 216 -4.09 17.35 14.70
N VAL A 217 -3.50 18.04 13.72
CA VAL A 217 -3.51 19.51 13.66
C VAL A 217 -4.92 20.02 13.36
N THR A 218 -5.67 19.31 12.50
CA THR A 218 -7.06 19.62 12.18
C THR A 218 -8.01 19.45 13.37
N ALA A 219 -7.59 18.75 14.43
CA ALA A 219 -8.34 18.66 15.68
C ALA A 219 -8.53 20.01 16.41
N PHE A 220 -7.94 21.10 15.92
CA PHE A 220 -8.31 22.45 16.32
C PHE A 220 -9.75 22.82 15.92
N ASN A 221 -10.26 22.26 14.82
CA ASN A 221 -11.62 22.52 14.37
C ASN A 221 -12.63 21.72 15.23
N PRO A 222 -13.54 22.38 15.97
CA PRO A 222 -14.51 21.70 16.83
C PRO A 222 -15.44 20.75 16.06
N LEU A 223 -15.78 21.06 14.80
CA LEU A 223 -16.60 20.18 13.96
C LEU A 223 -15.90 18.84 13.68
N VAL A 224 -14.60 18.88 13.41
CA VAL A 224 -13.79 17.69 13.16
C VAL A 224 -13.69 16.85 14.43
N VAL A 225 -13.49 17.48 15.59
CA VAL A 225 -13.45 16.78 16.89
C VAL A 225 -14.78 16.11 17.21
N ILE A 226 -15.91 16.81 17.00
CA ILE A 226 -17.25 16.24 17.21
C ILE A 226 -17.46 15.04 16.29
N THR A 227 -17.08 15.14 15.02
CA THR A 227 -17.19 14.04 14.05
C THR A 227 -16.40 12.81 14.48
N PHE A 228 -15.11 12.95 14.81
CA PHE A 228 -14.29 11.83 15.29
C PHE A 228 -14.83 11.21 16.59
N ARG A 229 -15.31 12.03 17.53
CA ARG A 229 -15.93 11.53 18.76
C ARG A 229 -17.24 10.78 18.49
N SER A 230 -17.98 11.17 17.46
CA SER A 230 -19.20 10.47 17.04
C SER A 230 -18.90 9.06 16.58
N PHE A 231 -17.85 8.87 15.78
CA PHE A 231 -17.35 7.54 15.41
C PHE A 231 -16.89 6.73 16.62
N LEU A 232 -16.16 7.36 17.55
CA LEU A 232 -15.71 6.69 18.77
C LEU A 232 -16.86 6.32 19.71
N ASN A 233 -17.97 7.06 19.70
CA ASN A 233 -19.14 6.71 20.50
C ASN A 233 -19.95 5.59 19.86
N ALA A 234 -20.11 5.61 18.53
CA ALA A 234 -20.84 4.59 17.76
C ALA A 234 -20.01 3.34 17.41
N HIS A 235 -18.77 3.21 17.89
CA HIS A 235 -17.85 2.15 17.47
C HIS A 235 -18.41 0.74 17.70
N ALA A 236 -19.11 0.51 18.82
CA ALA A 236 -19.69 -0.80 19.14
C ALA A 236 -20.75 -1.21 18.10
N ASP A 237 -21.63 -0.28 17.74
CA ASP A 237 -22.69 -0.51 16.73
C ASP A 237 -22.10 -0.66 15.32
N LEU A 238 -21.06 0.10 15.00
CA LEU A 238 -20.31 -0.01 13.75
C LEU A 238 -19.61 -1.37 13.62
N TYR A 239 -19.04 -1.91 14.70
CA TYR A 239 -18.47 -3.27 14.69
C TYR A 239 -19.55 -4.33 14.49
N GLY A 240 -20.74 -4.14 15.07
CA GLY A 240 -21.90 -5.00 14.81
C GLY A 240 -22.31 -4.99 13.34
N LEU A 241 -22.44 -3.81 12.75
CA LEU A 241 -22.75 -3.65 11.32
C LEU A 241 -21.67 -4.26 10.42
N LEU A 242 -20.39 -4.08 10.76
CA LEU A 242 -19.27 -4.67 10.03
C LEU A 242 -19.37 -6.20 9.99
N LEU A 243 -19.68 -6.82 11.14
CA LEU A 243 -19.82 -8.28 11.23
C LEU A 243 -20.99 -8.80 10.40
N VAL A 244 -22.16 -8.15 10.47
CA VAL A 244 -23.33 -8.53 9.66
C VAL A 244 -23.03 -8.36 8.16
N THR A 245 -22.39 -7.25 7.79
CA THR A 245 -21.98 -6.96 6.40
C THR A 245 -20.99 -8.00 5.90
N ALA A 246 -19.99 -8.38 6.70
CA ALA A 246 -18.99 -9.37 6.33
C ALA A 246 -19.62 -10.75 6.07
N ILE A 247 -20.56 -11.19 6.92
CA ILE A 247 -21.27 -12.47 6.73
C ILE A 247 -22.10 -12.44 5.43
N LEU A 248 -22.85 -11.36 5.21
CA LEU A 248 -23.69 -11.19 4.02
C LEU A 248 -22.85 -11.12 2.74
N PHE A 249 -21.71 -10.44 2.78
CA PHE A 249 -20.78 -10.32 1.65
C PHE A 249 -20.10 -11.64 1.35
N PHE A 250 -19.71 -12.39 2.38
CA PHE A 250 -19.17 -13.72 2.21
C PHE A 250 -20.21 -14.67 1.55
N ALA A 251 -21.48 -14.61 1.98
CA ALA A 251 -22.54 -15.39 1.38
C ALA A 251 -22.78 -15.03 -0.10
N PHE A 252 -22.83 -13.74 -0.44
CA PHE A 252 -22.96 -13.29 -1.83
C PHE A 252 -21.73 -13.62 -2.67
N ALA A 253 -20.53 -13.56 -2.10
CA ALA A 253 -19.29 -13.93 -2.80
C ALA A 253 -19.31 -15.41 -3.17
N VAL A 254 -19.59 -16.30 -2.21
CA VAL A 254 -19.70 -17.75 -2.45
C VAL A 254 -20.79 -18.06 -3.48
N THR A 255 -21.96 -17.42 -3.36
CA THR A 255 -23.06 -17.59 -4.31
C THR A 255 -22.66 -17.11 -5.71
N GLY A 256 -22.01 -15.96 -5.82
CA GLY A 256 -21.54 -15.40 -7.10
C GLY A 256 -20.49 -16.28 -7.76
N ILE A 257 -19.57 -16.86 -6.99
CA ILE A 257 -18.58 -17.84 -7.50
C ILE A 257 -19.27 -19.07 -8.05
N LEU A 258 -20.25 -19.62 -7.33
CA LEU A 258 -20.96 -20.83 -7.75
C LEU A 258 -21.81 -20.59 -9.02
N LEU A 259 -22.41 -19.42 -9.17
CA LEU A 259 -23.26 -19.09 -10.32
C LEU A 259 -22.46 -18.61 -11.53
N PHE A 260 -21.48 -17.73 -11.32
CA PHE A 260 -20.83 -16.97 -12.40
C PHE A 260 -19.32 -17.16 -12.48
N GLY A 261 -18.67 -17.84 -11.52
CA GLY A 261 -17.21 -17.89 -11.41
C GLY A 261 -16.49 -18.58 -12.57
N ALA A 262 -17.19 -19.39 -13.36
CA ALA A 262 -16.65 -20.02 -14.57
C ALA A 262 -16.57 -19.04 -15.77
N ILE A 263 -17.41 -18.00 -15.80
CA ILE A 263 -17.59 -17.11 -16.95
C ILE A 263 -17.06 -15.71 -16.64
N VAL A 264 -17.34 -15.20 -15.44
CA VAL A 264 -17.05 -13.82 -15.03
C VAL A 264 -15.80 -13.79 -14.15
N ARG A 265 -14.76 -13.08 -14.61
CA ARG A 265 -13.46 -12.98 -13.91
C ARG A 265 -13.58 -12.43 -12.49
N SER A 266 -14.52 -11.51 -12.27
CA SER A 266 -14.81 -10.86 -10.99
C SER A 266 -15.30 -11.84 -9.92
N TYR A 267 -15.83 -13.00 -10.32
CA TYR A 267 -16.30 -14.05 -9.42
C TYR A 267 -15.42 -15.31 -9.45
N ARG A 268 -14.16 -15.21 -9.90
CA ARG A 268 -13.25 -16.38 -10.00
C ARG A 268 -12.74 -16.88 -8.64
N SER A 269 -12.54 -15.99 -7.68
CA SER A 269 -12.03 -16.35 -6.35
C SER A 269 -12.75 -15.56 -5.26
N VAL A 270 -12.73 -16.09 -4.03
CA VAL A 270 -13.35 -15.45 -2.86
C VAL A 270 -12.80 -14.04 -2.65
N THR A 271 -11.48 -13.87 -2.73
CA THR A 271 -10.85 -12.55 -2.53
C THR A 271 -11.30 -11.54 -3.59
N ILE A 272 -11.26 -11.92 -4.88
CA ILE A 272 -11.66 -11.01 -5.97
C ILE A 272 -13.14 -10.68 -5.85
N SER A 273 -13.99 -11.68 -5.57
CA SER A 273 -15.43 -11.50 -5.40
C SER A 273 -15.77 -10.55 -4.25
N LEU A 274 -15.06 -10.65 -3.12
CA LEU A 274 -15.25 -9.74 -1.99
C LEU A 274 -14.88 -8.30 -2.36
N PHE A 275 -13.78 -8.09 -3.11
CA PHE A 275 -13.44 -6.76 -3.62
C PHE A 275 -14.48 -6.22 -4.60
N THR A 276 -14.99 -7.06 -5.51
CA THR A 276 -16.09 -6.68 -6.41
C THR A 276 -17.34 -6.26 -5.64
N LEU A 277 -17.71 -6.97 -4.56
CA LEU A 277 -18.85 -6.60 -3.73
C LEU A 277 -18.63 -5.31 -2.94
N LEU A 278 -17.39 -4.99 -2.53
CA LEU A 278 -17.06 -3.70 -1.93
C LEU A 278 -17.22 -2.54 -2.93
N PHE A 279 -16.77 -2.70 -4.17
CA PHE A 279 -17.01 -1.72 -5.24
C PHE A 279 -18.50 -1.55 -5.55
N PHE A 280 -19.27 -2.63 -5.42
CA PHE A 280 -20.72 -2.59 -5.57
C PHE A 280 -21.41 -1.64 -4.56
N ILE A 281 -20.91 -1.54 -3.32
CA ILE A 281 -21.38 -0.55 -2.33
C ILE A 281 -21.17 0.87 -2.86
N MET A 282 -20.02 1.12 -3.50
CA MET A 282 -19.68 2.43 -4.06
C MET A 282 -20.48 2.76 -5.34
N GLY A 283 -21.29 1.82 -5.84
CA GLY A 283 -22.10 1.97 -7.04
C GLY A 283 -21.44 1.47 -8.32
N GLU A 284 -20.19 1.01 -8.26
CA GLU A 284 -19.53 0.38 -9.39
C GLU A 284 -19.97 -1.08 -9.50
N SER A 285 -20.74 -1.39 -10.54
CA SER A 285 -21.32 -2.72 -10.72
C SER A 285 -21.18 -3.22 -12.16
N GLU A 286 -20.77 -4.48 -12.32
CA GLU A 286 -20.63 -5.13 -13.63
C GLU A 286 -21.93 -5.83 -14.04
N TYR A 287 -22.99 -5.04 -14.25
CA TYR A 287 -24.30 -5.58 -14.65
C TYR A 287 -24.22 -6.38 -15.96
N ASP A 288 -23.53 -5.85 -16.96
CA ASP A 288 -23.48 -6.44 -18.30
C ASP A 288 -22.83 -7.83 -18.29
N SER A 289 -21.74 -7.99 -17.54
CA SER A 289 -21.03 -9.26 -17.39
C SER A 289 -21.89 -10.34 -16.70
N LEU A 290 -22.69 -9.94 -15.72
CA LEU A 290 -23.59 -10.86 -14.99
C LEU A 290 -24.76 -11.32 -15.88
N VAL A 291 -25.37 -10.40 -16.62
CA VAL A 291 -26.49 -10.71 -17.53
C VAL A 291 -26.02 -11.51 -18.74
N ALA A 292 -24.80 -11.28 -19.22
CA ALA A 292 -24.20 -12.07 -20.30
C ALA A 292 -23.94 -13.52 -19.88
N ALA A 293 -23.66 -13.79 -18.60
CA ALA A 293 -23.48 -15.14 -18.09
C ALA A 293 -24.82 -15.89 -17.95
N ASP A 294 -25.81 -15.28 -17.31
CA ASP A 294 -27.19 -15.78 -17.28
C ASP A 294 -28.17 -14.62 -17.14
N VAL A 295 -29.11 -14.51 -18.10
CA VAL A 295 -30.05 -13.39 -18.16
C VAL A 295 -31.00 -13.37 -16.96
N PHE A 296 -31.44 -14.51 -16.47
CA PHE A 296 -32.41 -14.59 -15.38
C PHE A 296 -31.73 -14.52 -14.01
N LEU A 297 -30.76 -15.40 -13.77
CA LEU A 297 -30.02 -15.46 -12.51
C LEU A 297 -29.16 -14.22 -12.30
N GLY A 298 -28.54 -13.69 -13.36
CA GLY A 298 -27.75 -12.45 -13.29
C GLY A 298 -28.58 -11.27 -12.83
N ARG A 299 -29.79 -11.09 -13.37
CA ARG A 299 -30.71 -10.00 -12.97
C ARG A 299 -31.17 -10.13 -11.52
N ILE A 300 -31.53 -11.34 -11.08
CA ILE A 300 -31.99 -11.58 -9.70
C ILE A 300 -30.85 -11.36 -8.71
N TYR A 301 -29.67 -11.93 -9.01
CA TYR A 301 -28.49 -11.76 -8.17
C TYR A 301 -28.11 -10.29 -8.04
N PHE A 302 -28.04 -9.58 -9.17
CA PHE A 302 -27.75 -8.15 -9.19
C PHE A 302 -28.76 -7.36 -8.34
N LEU A 303 -30.06 -7.61 -8.51
CA LEU A 303 -31.10 -6.95 -7.72
C LEU A 303 -30.92 -7.20 -6.22
N MET A 304 -30.69 -8.44 -5.81
CA MET A 304 -30.52 -8.82 -4.41
C MET A 304 -29.29 -8.17 -3.77
N VAL A 305 -28.15 -8.16 -4.49
CA VAL A 305 -26.92 -7.50 -4.03
C VAL A 305 -27.11 -5.99 -3.96
N THR A 306 -27.74 -5.37 -4.96
CA THR A 306 -28.01 -3.92 -4.98
C THR A 306 -28.90 -3.49 -3.82
N VAL A 307 -30.02 -4.17 -3.63
CA VAL A 307 -30.96 -3.88 -2.52
C VAL A 307 -30.26 -4.05 -1.18
N SER A 308 -29.52 -5.14 -0.99
CA SER A 308 -28.86 -5.44 0.28
C SER A 308 -27.70 -4.48 0.59
N SER A 309 -26.84 -4.18 -0.38
CA SER A 309 -25.68 -3.31 -0.18
C SER A 309 -26.03 -1.82 -0.15
N GLN A 310 -26.75 -1.31 -1.15
CA GLN A 310 -27.00 0.13 -1.30
C GLN A 310 -28.17 0.62 -0.48
N TYR A 311 -29.22 -0.18 -0.31
CA TYR A 311 -30.42 0.27 0.41
C TYR A 311 -30.47 -0.21 1.85
N ILE A 312 -29.96 -1.39 2.17
CA ILE A 312 -29.95 -1.87 3.55
C ILE A 312 -28.66 -1.40 4.23
N ILE A 313 -27.50 -1.90 3.83
CA ILE A 313 -26.23 -1.66 4.56
C ILE A 313 -25.90 -0.16 4.64
N VAL A 314 -25.95 0.58 3.53
CA VAL A 314 -25.63 2.02 3.54
C VAL A 314 -26.61 2.81 4.42
N ASN A 315 -27.91 2.53 4.38
CA ASN A 315 -28.88 3.25 5.22
C ASN A 315 -28.70 2.92 6.71
N PHE A 316 -28.40 1.66 7.05
CA PHE A 316 -28.06 1.29 8.44
C PHE A 316 -26.78 2.00 8.89
N PHE A 317 -25.75 2.05 8.04
CA PHE A 317 -24.52 2.79 8.31
C PHE A 317 -24.80 4.28 8.57
N CYS A 318 -25.56 4.92 7.69
CA CYS A 318 -25.95 6.33 7.84
C CYS A 318 -26.77 6.57 9.11
N SER A 319 -27.70 5.68 9.46
CA SER A 319 -28.51 5.79 10.67
C SER A 319 -27.66 5.72 11.95
N ILE A 320 -26.74 4.75 12.03
CA ILE A 320 -25.83 4.61 13.18
C ILE A 320 -24.93 5.84 13.31
N LEU A 321 -24.40 6.35 12.20
CA LEU A 321 -23.60 7.56 12.23
C LEU A 321 -24.40 8.80 12.63
N TYR A 322 -25.63 8.92 12.15
CA TYR A 322 -26.51 10.03 12.52
C TYR A 322 -26.82 10.03 14.02
N GLU A 323 -27.15 8.87 14.59
CA GLU A 323 -27.38 8.73 16.02
C GLU A 323 -26.12 9.06 16.83
N GLY A 324 -24.96 8.52 16.44
CA GLY A 324 -23.68 8.83 17.08
C GLY A 324 -23.33 10.32 17.02
N PHE A 325 -23.67 10.98 15.92
CA PHE A 325 -23.46 12.42 15.72
C PHE A 325 -24.36 13.26 16.63
N GLU A 326 -25.67 12.98 16.66
CA GLU A 326 -26.62 13.71 17.50
C GLU A 326 -26.34 13.51 19.00
N LEU A 327 -25.94 12.31 19.42
CA LEU A 327 -25.49 12.04 20.79
C LEU A 327 -24.26 12.88 21.15
N THR A 328 -23.26 12.94 20.28
CA THR A 328 -22.04 13.71 20.55
C THR A 328 -22.28 15.21 20.54
N ARG A 329 -23.11 15.70 19.62
CA ARG A 329 -23.54 17.10 19.52
C ARG A 329 -24.33 17.54 20.75
N SER A 330 -25.28 16.73 21.22
CA SER A 330 -26.06 17.04 22.43
C SER A 330 -25.19 17.05 23.69
N MET A 331 -24.21 16.13 23.81
CA MET A 331 -23.22 16.16 24.89
C MET A 331 -22.33 17.40 24.85
N ALA A 332 -21.91 17.84 23.66
CA ALA A 332 -21.11 19.06 23.49
C ALA A 332 -21.90 20.30 23.94
N PHE A 333 -23.14 20.45 23.48
CA PHE A 333 -24.02 21.55 23.87
C PHE A 333 -24.29 21.59 25.38
N ARG A 334 -24.52 20.42 25.99
CA ARG A 334 -24.72 20.31 27.45
C ARG A 334 -23.49 20.77 28.23
N ARG A 335 -22.28 20.40 27.79
CA ARG A 335 -21.03 20.86 28.42
C ARG A 335 -20.87 22.37 28.31
N GLU A 336 -21.17 22.96 27.16
CA GLU A 336 -21.13 24.42 26.99
C GLU A 336 -22.07 25.12 27.98
N GLN A 337 -23.32 24.66 28.10
CA GLN A 337 -24.26 25.22 29.07
C GLN A 337 -23.78 25.08 30.52
N GLU A 338 -23.19 23.94 30.90
CA GLU A 338 -22.62 23.73 32.23
C GLU A 338 -21.43 24.66 32.49
N THR A 339 -20.55 24.88 31.49
CA THR A 339 -19.43 25.83 31.61
C THR A 339 -19.90 27.28 31.73
N VAL A 340 -20.90 27.68 30.95
CA VAL A 340 -21.51 29.02 31.06
C VAL A 340 -22.15 29.19 32.43
N LYS A 341 -22.93 28.21 32.90
CA LYS A 341 -23.54 28.22 34.23
C LYS A 341 -22.48 28.29 35.33
N TYR A 342 -21.37 27.57 35.19
CA TYR A 342 -20.25 27.64 36.12
C TYR A 342 -19.58 29.03 36.12
N MET A 343 -19.32 29.62 34.95
CA MET A 343 -18.75 30.97 34.83
C MET A 343 -19.67 32.02 35.45
N VAL A 344 -20.97 31.97 35.16
CA VAL A 344 -21.98 32.88 35.75
C VAL A 344 -22.02 32.74 37.27
N ASN A 345 -22.07 31.51 37.79
CA ASN A 345 -22.05 31.27 39.24
C ASN A 345 -20.76 31.80 39.89
N ARG A 346 -19.62 31.71 39.20
CA ARG A 346 -18.33 32.22 39.67
C ARG A 346 -18.33 33.75 39.70
N ILE A 347 -18.85 34.41 38.67
CA ILE A 347 -18.98 35.87 38.59
C ILE A 347 -19.94 36.37 39.69
N GLN A 348 -21.08 35.71 39.88
CA GLN A 348 -22.04 36.03 40.95
C GLN A 348 -21.43 35.87 42.34
N PHE A 349 -20.57 34.86 42.55
CA PHE A 349 -19.82 34.69 43.79
C PHE A 349 -18.85 35.86 44.06
N TYR A 350 -18.11 36.33 43.05
CA TYR A 350 -17.21 37.48 43.19
C TYR A 350 -17.96 38.82 43.37
N LEU A 351 -19.16 38.95 42.80
CA LEU A 351 -20.02 40.15 42.96
C LEU A 351 -20.87 40.14 44.25
N GLY A 352 -20.73 39.13 45.12
CA GLY A 352 -21.44 39.06 46.41
C GLY A 352 -22.90 38.59 46.34
N PHE A 353 -23.41 38.27 45.15
CA PHE A 353 -24.78 37.75 44.93
C PHE A 353 -24.83 36.21 44.80
N GLY A 354 -23.70 35.52 44.99
CA GLY A 354 -23.58 34.07 44.75
C GLY A 354 -24.08 33.20 45.90
N PRO A 355 -24.63 32.00 45.61
CA PRO A 355 -25.07 31.06 46.63
C PRO A 355 -23.90 30.60 47.52
N LYS A 356 -24.09 30.65 48.85
CA LYS A 356 -23.05 30.45 49.89
C LYS A 356 -22.37 29.06 49.94
N ASN A 357 -22.61 28.15 48.99
CA ASN A 357 -22.05 26.79 49.01
C ASN A 357 -21.60 26.33 47.61
N VAL A 358 -20.54 26.91 47.06
CA VAL A 358 -19.80 26.28 45.95
C VAL A 358 -18.68 25.44 46.56
N LYS A 359 -18.99 24.20 46.93
CA LYS A 359 -17.93 23.23 47.27
C LYS A 359 -17.09 22.99 46.00
N SER A 360 -15.81 23.32 46.09
CA SER A 360 -14.77 22.91 45.14
C SER A 360 -14.88 21.39 44.92
N LYS A 361 -15.37 20.95 43.76
CA LYS A 361 -15.05 19.60 43.28
C LYS A 361 -13.58 19.64 42.84
N THR A 362 -12.70 19.34 43.79
CA THR A 362 -11.32 18.97 43.50
C THR A 362 -11.36 17.76 42.59
N SER A 363 -10.91 17.94 41.35
CA SER A 363 -10.65 16.90 40.38
C SER A 363 -9.78 15.81 41.02
N LYS A 364 -10.38 14.65 41.27
CA LYS A 364 -9.64 13.39 41.31
C LYS A 364 -9.82 12.76 39.93
N THR A 365 -8.73 12.78 39.17
CA THR A 365 -8.30 11.76 38.21
C THR A 365 -9.20 10.53 38.13
N ILE A 366 -9.71 10.22 36.94
CA ILE A 366 -9.25 9.14 36.04
C ILE A 366 -9.69 9.50 34.62
#